data_AF-A0A1I6URQ0-F1
#
_entry.id   AF-A0A1I6URQ0-F1
#
_cell.length_a   1.000
_cell.length_b   1.000
_cell.length_c   1.000
_cell.angle_alpha   90.00
_cell.angle_beta   90.00
_cell.angle_gamma   90.00
#
_symmetry.space_group_name_H-M   'P 1'
#
loop_
_entity.id
_entity.type
_entity.pdbx_description
1 polymer ?
#
loop_
_entity_poly.entity_id
_entity_poly.type
_entity_poly.pdbx_seq_one_letter_code
_entity_poly.pdbx_strand_id
1 'polypeptide(L)'
;MLSLDLLKNYLRIDGTEDDELLSLLISSAKEYFKNAGVPETDSDLYTLGIMRYCTLHYENRDPTLKMDEINAALQSIILQLKE
;
A
#
# COMPACT_ATOMS: atom_id res chain seq x y z
N MET A 1 9.48 1.35 9.02
CA MET A 1 9.38 0.30 7.96
C MET A 1 8.17 -0.63 8.18
N LEU A 2 7.34 -0.89 7.15
CA LEU A 2 6.18 -1.79 7.22
C LEU A 2 6.59 -3.27 7.28
N SER A 3 6.01 -4.04 8.22
CA SER A 3 6.12 -5.50 8.27
C SER A 3 4.88 -6.20 7.68
N LEU A 4 5.04 -7.45 7.25
CA LEU A 4 3.94 -8.28 6.76
C LEU A 4 2.86 -8.48 7.84
N ASP A 5 3.26 -8.74 9.09
CA ASP A 5 2.32 -8.90 10.21
C ASP A 5 1.52 -7.62 10.49
N LEU A 6 2.14 -6.45 10.38
CA LEU A 6 1.43 -5.18 10.53
C LEU A 6 0.39 -5.00 9.42
N LEU A 7 0.73 -5.34 8.17
CA LEU A 7 -0.23 -5.30 7.06
C LEU A 7 -1.38 -6.31 7.27
N LYS A 8 -1.09 -7.54 7.71
CA LYS A 8 -2.12 -8.54 8.01
C LYS A 8 -3.08 -8.06 9.10
N ASN A 9 -2.54 -7.51 10.18
CA ASN A 9 -3.35 -6.92 11.25
C ASN A 9 -4.25 -5.78 10.73
N TYR A 10 -3.71 -4.93 9.86
CA TYR A 10 -4.47 -3.84 9.24
C TYR A 10 -5.61 -4.38 8.35
N LEU A 11 -5.36 -5.43 7.56
CA LEU A 11 -6.35 -6.08 6.69
C LEU A 11 -7.26 -7.08 7.40
N ARG A 12 -7.06 -7.31 8.71
CA ARG A 12 -7.78 -8.32 9.52
C ARG A 12 -7.68 -9.73 8.93
N ILE A 13 -6.49 -10.09 8.45
CA ILE A 13 -6.20 -11.41 7.90
C ILE A 13 -5.59 -12.26 9.02
N ASP A 14 -6.29 -13.34 9.36
CA ASP A 14 -5.78 -14.41 10.22
C ASP A 14 -5.27 -15.54 9.32
N GLY A 15 -3.98 -15.87 9.39
CA GLY A 15 -3.37 -16.93 8.59
C GLY A 15 -2.13 -16.50 7.82
N THR A 16 -1.72 -17.36 6.89
CA THR A 16 -0.49 -17.21 6.07
C THR A 16 -0.70 -17.56 4.60
N GLU A 17 -1.92 -17.89 4.19
CA GLU A 17 -2.27 -18.34 2.84
C GLU A 17 -1.95 -17.27 1.79
N ASP A 18 -2.10 -16.00 2.15
CA ASP A 18 -1.85 -14.86 1.28
C ASP A 18 -0.49 -14.19 1.53
N ASP A 19 0.39 -14.74 2.37
CA ASP A 19 1.66 -14.10 2.76
C ASP A 19 2.55 -13.76 1.55
N GLU A 20 2.60 -14.64 0.54
CA GLU A 20 3.34 -14.41 -0.70
C GLU A 20 2.75 -13.25 -1.51
N LEU A 21 1.42 -13.21 -1.65
CA LEU A 21 0.73 -12.14 -2.36
C LEU A 21 0.89 -10.80 -1.65
N LEU A 22 0.70 -10.76 -0.34
CA LEU A 22 0.86 -9.55 0.46
C LEU A 22 2.31 -9.04 0.41
N SER A 23 3.31 -9.93 0.44
CA SER A 23 4.73 -9.57 0.29
C SER A 23 5.03 -8.97 -1.08
N LEU A 24 4.43 -9.51 -2.14
CA LEU A 24 4.51 -8.94 -3.49
C LEU A 24 3.89 -7.54 -3.51
N LEU A 25 2.70 -7.35 -2.94
CA LEU A 25 2.03 -6.05 -2.91
C LEU A 25 2.82 -4.99 -2.13
N ILE A 26 3.44 -5.35 -1.00
CA ILE A 26 4.35 -4.45 -0.26
C ILE A 26 5.50 -4.02 -1.16
N SER A 27 6.12 -4.97 -1.88
CA SER A 27 7.25 -4.69 -2.76
C SER A 27 6.84 -3.77 -3.92
N SER A 28 5.71 -4.05 -4.57
CA SER A 28 5.15 -3.22 -5.64
C SER A 28 4.77 -1.82 -5.16
N ALA A 29 4.22 -1.70 -3.94
CA ALA A 29 3.91 -0.41 -3.35
C ALA A 29 5.19 0.43 -3.14
N LYS A 30 6.26 -0.17 -2.58
CA LYS A 30 7.53 0.54 -2.39
C LYS A 30 8.11 1.02 -3.72
N GLU A 31 8.06 0.18 -4.75
CA GLU A 31 8.48 0.53 -6.10
C GLU A 31 7.62 1.66 -6.68
N TYR A 32 6.29 1.62 -6.49
CA TYR A 32 5.38 2.67 -6.93
C TYR A 32 5.72 4.03 -6.32
N PHE A 33 5.92 4.10 -5.00
CA PHE A 33 6.31 5.33 -4.31
C PHE A 33 7.69 5.83 -4.76
N LYS A 34 8.66 4.92 -4.91
CA LYS A 34 9.99 5.26 -5.42
C LYS A 34 9.92 5.83 -6.83
N ASN A 35 9.15 5.23 -7.73
CA ASN A 35 8.94 5.72 -9.10
C ASN A 35 8.21 7.07 -9.12
N ALA A 36 7.37 7.33 -8.13
CA ALA A 36 6.77 8.63 -7.94
C ALA A 36 7.77 9.68 -7.41
N GLY A 37 8.96 9.31 -6.96
CA GLY A 37 9.98 10.21 -6.40
C GLY A 37 9.98 10.29 -4.87
N VAL A 38 9.27 9.38 -4.19
CA VAL A 38 9.27 9.27 -2.73
C VAL A 38 10.14 8.07 -2.33
N PRO A 39 11.37 8.27 -1.84
CA PRO A 39 12.20 7.18 -1.36
C PRO A 39 11.57 6.50 -0.14
N GLU A 40 12.03 5.29 0.19
CA GLU A 40 11.60 4.61 1.40
C GLU A 40 12.05 5.39 2.65
N THR A 41 11.14 5.59 3.60
CA THR A 41 11.39 6.32 4.85
C THR A 41 10.68 5.65 6.03
N ASP A 42 11.06 6.04 7.24
CA ASP A 42 10.38 5.61 8.47
C ASP A 42 9.15 6.49 8.84
N SER A 43 8.68 7.32 7.90
CA SER A 43 7.46 8.10 8.10
C SER A 43 6.23 7.19 8.28
N ASP A 44 5.42 7.49 9.29
CA ASP A 44 4.13 6.83 9.49
C ASP A 44 3.20 7.07 8.28
N LEU A 45 3.30 8.23 7.64
CA LEU A 45 2.53 8.57 6.45
C LEU A 45 2.97 7.74 5.22
N TYR A 46 4.28 7.48 5.09
CA TYR A 46 4.79 6.54 4.08
C TYR A 46 4.24 5.13 4.35
N THR A 47 4.33 4.67 5.59
CA THR A 47 3.81 3.35 6.01
C THR A 47 2.31 3.22 5.71
N LEU A 48 1.51 4.24 6.02
CA LEU A 48 0.09 4.30 5.67
C LEU A 48 -0.14 4.27 4.15
N GLY A 49 0.66 4.99 3.38
CA GLY A 49 0.62 4.98 1.92
C GLY A 49 0.82 3.58 1.33
N ILE A 50 1.81 2.85 1.84
CA ILE A 50 2.05 1.45 1.44
C ILE A 50 0.86 0.55 1.80
N MET A 51 0.31 0.67 3.02
CA MET A 51 -0.86 -0.11 3.44
C MET A 51 -2.10 0.18 2.57
N ARG A 52 -2.34 1.46 2.23
CA ARG A 52 -3.44 1.86 1.33
C ARG A 52 -3.28 1.27 -0.07
N TYR A 53 -2.07 1.27 -0.61
CA TYR A 53 -1.80 0.63 -1.90
C TYR A 53 -2.09 -0.88 -1.85
N CYS A 54 -1.61 -1.57 -0.81
CA CYS A 54 -1.86 -3.00 -0.66
C CYS A 54 -3.37 -3.30 -0.53
N THR A 55 -4.10 -2.49 0.24
CA THR A 55 -5.56 -2.62 0.41
C THR A 55 -6.29 -2.48 -0.92
N LEU A 56 -5.92 -1.47 -1.72
CA LEU A 56 -6.52 -1.24 -3.03
C LEU A 56 -6.45 -2.49 -3.91
N HIS A 57 -5.26 -3.08 -4.00
CA HIS A 57 -5.02 -4.22 -4.88
C HIS A 57 -5.46 -5.56 -4.29
N TYR A 58 -5.49 -5.69 -2.96
CA TYR A 58 -5.91 -6.93 -2.30
C TYR A 58 -7.44 -7.06 -2.22
N GLU A 59 -8.14 -5.99 -1.82
CA GLU A 59 -9.61 -6.01 -1.64
C GLU A 59 -10.36 -5.80 -2.96
N ASN A 60 -9.86 -4.95 -3.86
CA ASN A 60 -10.52 -4.67 -5.13
C ASN A 60 -9.96 -5.58 -6.24
N ARG A 61 -10.20 -6.88 -6.10
CA ARG A 61 -9.94 -7.87 -7.17
C ARG A 61 -10.96 -7.77 -8.31
N ASP A 62 -12.02 -6.98 -8.14
CA ASP A 62 -13.01 -6.72 -9.18
C ASP A 62 -12.53 -5.56 -10.09
N PRO A 63 -12.17 -5.84 -11.36
CA PRO A 63 -11.71 -4.82 -12.30
C PRO A 63 -12.81 -3.82 -12.70
N THR A 64 -14.07 -4.02 -12.28
CA THR A 64 -15.18 -3.10 -12.54
C THR A 64 -15.35 -2.01 -11.46
N LEU A 65 -14.68 -2.13 -10.31
CA LEU A 65 -14.69 -1.12 -9.26
C LEU A 65 -13.86 0.10 -9.68
N LYS A 66 -14.49 1.28 -9.66
CA LYS A 66 -13.81 2.55 -9.95
C LYS A 66 -12.80 2.86 -8.84
N MET A 67 -11.52 2.83 -9.19
CA MET A 67 -10.41 3.11 -8.26
C MET A 67 -10.15 4.62 -8.04
N ASP A 68 -11.00 5.50 -8.56
CA ASP A 68 -10.74 6.95 -8.66
C ASP A 68 -10.52 7.63 -7.30
N GLU A 69 -11.36 7.33 -6.30
CA GLU A 69 -11.26 7.94 -4.96
C GLU A 69 -10.01 7.47 -4.19
N ILE A 70 -9.66 6.20 -4.31
CA ILE A 70 -8.49 5.62 -3.63
C ILE A 70 -7.20 6.08 -4.32
N ASN A 71 -7.20 6.18 -5.65
CA ASN A 71 -6.11 6.78 -6.41
C ASN A 71 -5.89 8.23 -6.00
N ALA A 72 -6.96 9.01 -5.80
CA ALA A 72 -6.85 10.39 -5.31
C ALA A 72 -6.22 10.45 -3.91
N ALA A 73 -6.61 9.55 -3.00
CA ALA A 73 -6.01 9.47 -1.66
C ALA A 73 -4.51 9.12 -1.71
N LEU A 74 -4.11 8.15 -2.55
CA LEU A 74 -2.69 7.80 -2.74
C LEU A 74 -1.88 8.95 -3.32
N GLN A 75 -2.42 9.68 -4.30
CA GLN A 75 -1.76 10.86 -4.87
C GLN A 75 -1.57 11.97 -3.83
N SER A 76 -2.56 12.20 -2.96
CA SER A 76 -2.43 13.17 -1.87
C SER A 76 -1.31 12.81 -0.89
N ILE A 77 -1.19 11.53 -0.52
CA ILE A 77 -0.11 11.05 0.35
C ILE A 77 1.25 11.24 -0.32
N ILE A 78 1.37 10.85 -1.60
CA ILE A 78 2.62 11.01 -2.36
C ILE A 78 3.03 12.48 -2.42
N LEU A 79 2.09 13.40 -2.66
CA LEU A 79 2.38 14.83 -2.72
C LEU A 79 2.93 15.36 -1.39
N GLN A 80 2.31 14.99 -0.27
CA GLN A 80 2.77 15.38 1.08
C GLN A 80 4.14 14.80 1.44
N LEU A 81 4.51 13.64 0.89
CA LEU A 81 5.82 13.00 1.15
C LEU A 81 6.95 13.53 0.27
N LYS A 82 6.63 14.29 -0.78
CA LYS A 82 7.63 14.94 -1.66
C LYS A 82 8.13 16.28 -1.14
N GLU A 83 7.46 16.84 -0.13
CA GLU A 83 7.80 18.13 0.48
C GLU A 83 9.09 18.09 1.28
#